data_AF-A0A6A1W9M6-F1
#
_entry.id   AF-A0A6A1W9M6-F1
#
_cell.length_a   1.000
_cell.length_b   1.000
_cell.length_c   1.000
_cell.angle_alpha   90.00
_cell.angle_beta   90.00
_cell.angle_gamma   90.00
#
_symmetry.space_group_name_H-M   'P 1'
#
loop_
_entity.id
_entity.type
_entity.pdbx_description
1 polymer ?
#
loop_
_entity_poly.entity_id
_entity_poly.type
_entity_poly.pdbx_seq_one_letter_code
_entity_poly.pdbx_strand_id
1 'polypeptide(L)'
;MTKRFTIPEPPLGDIVKSWFLKDLGEKWRNYKCSLKQKIFDEAFTPQYVKNNAPTDVNLEQFCKLVDFWYSDAGRHRSHAGKQNRSLQMTVHTAGSKSFARYAHELRRMEEIGLNDSGSSQTSNEFRVDGSIGWSPSDRYAQVIGPERHGRIRGVGLGQLLHLILPTPT
;
A
#
# COMPACT_ATOMS: atom_id res chain seq x y z
N MET A 1 -24.31 6.37 35.90
CA MET A 1 -23.52 6.73 34.71
C MET A 1 -23.73 5.67 33.64
N THR A 2 -24.49 5.96 32.58
CA THR A 2 -24.68 5.02 31.46
C THR A 2 -23.42 4.99 30.61
N LYS A 3 -22.85 3.80 30.40
CA LYS A 3 -21.71 3.62 29.48
C LYS A 3 -22.20 3.94 28.07
N ARG A 4 -21.81 5.10 27.53
CA ARG A 4 -22.19 5.57 26.19
C ARG A 4 -21.53 4.78 25.05
N PHE A 5 -20.51 3.99 25.36
CA PHE A 5 -19.81 3.17 24.39
C PHE A 5 -19.60 1.76 24.96
N THR A 6 -20.20 0.77 24.32
CA THR A 6 -20.05 -0.65 24.64
C THR A 6 -19.59 -1.34 23.36
N ILE A 7 -18.41 -1.96 23.42
CA ILE A 7 -17.91 -2.76 22.30
C ILE A 7 -18.79 -4.02 22.23
N PRO A 8 -19.34 -4.38 21.06
CA PRO A 8 -20.17 -5.57 20.91
C PRO A 8 -19.39 -6.84 21.24
N GLU A 9 -20.10 -7.90 21.62
CA GLU A 9 -19.51 -9.21 21.89
C GLU A 9 -18.90 -9.85 20.61
N PRO A 10 -17.97 -10.80 20.75
CA PRO A 10 -17.40 -11.54 19.62
C PRO A 10 -18.50 -12.22 18.78
N PRO A 11 -18.34 -12.36 17.45
CA PRO A 11 -17.16 -12.02 16.63
C PRO A 11 -17.13 -10.57 16.12
N LEU A 12 -18.22 -9.82 16.27
CA LEU A 12 -18.34 -8.45 15.75
C LEU A 12 -17.44 -7.46 16.52
N GLY A 13 -17.31 -7.65 17.83
CA GLY A 13 -16.39 -6.87 18.67
C GLY A 13 -14.93 -6.90 18.20
N ASP A 14 -14.46 -8.06 17.75
CA ASP A 14 -13.06 -8.23 17.36
C ASP A 14 -12.77 -7.59 16.01
N ILE A 15 -13.73 -7.62 15.09
CA ILE A 15 -13.67 -6.89 13.83
C ILE A 15 -13.57 -5.39 14.13
N VAL A 16 -14.46 -4.84 14.96
CA VAL A 16 -14.46 -3.42 15.31
C VAL A 16 -13.15 -2.99 15.97
N LYS A 17 -12.64 -3.78 16.92
CA LYS A 17 -11.32 -3.53 17.55
C LYS A 17 -10.18 -3.54 16.53
N SER A 18 -10.17 -4.51 15.62
CA SER A 18 -9.16 -4.62 14.57
C SER A 18 -9.14 -3.38 13.67
N TRP A 19 -10.32 -2.94 13.21
CA TRP A 19 -10.46 -1.72 12.42
C TRP A 19 -10.01 -0.48 13.20
N PHE A 20 -10.41 -0.36 14.46
CA PHE A 20 -10.03 0.76 15.31
C PHE A 20 -8.50 0.84 15.53
N LEU A 21 -7.85 -0.28 15.82
CA LEU A 21 -6.40 -0.34 15.99
C LEU A 21 -5.64 -0.04 14.69
N LYS A 22 -6.20 -0.44 13.53
CA LYS A 22 -5.65 -0.07 12.21
C LYS A 22 -5.71 1.44 11.98
N ASP A 23 -6.87 2.06 12.21
CA ASP A 23 -7.06 3.51 12.06
C ASP A 23 -6.15 4.30 13.02
N LEU A 24 -6.09 3.90 14.29
CA LEU A 24 -5.21 4.53 15.27
C LEU A 24 -3.73 4.37 14.87
N GLY A 25 -3.35 3.18 14.40
CA GLY A 25 -2.00 2.91 13.91
C GLY A 25 -1.63 3.74 12.68
N GLU A 26 -2.59 3.97 11.77
CA GLU A 26 -2.41 4.85 10.62
C GLU A 26 -2.23 6.30 11.04
N LYS A 27 -3.12 6.83 11.88
CA LYS A 27 -3.01 8.18 12.44
C LYS A 27 -1.68 8.39 13.14
N TRP A 28 -1.23 7.41 13.93
CA TRP A 28 0.07 7.48 14.60
C TRP A 28 1.25 7.47 13.62
N ARG A 29 1.19 6.65 12.57
CA ARG A 29 2.21 6.61 11.51
C ARG A 29 2.29 7.96 10.77
N ASN A 30 1.14 8.52 10.42
CA ASN A 30 1.03 9.80 9.73
C ASN A 30 1.55 10.94 10.61
N TYR A 31 1.15 10.97 11.88
CA TYR A 31 1.65 11.94 12.85
C TYR A 31 3.17 11.92 12.97
N LYS A 32 3.79 10.75 13.17
CA LYS A 32 5.26 10.63 13.20
C LYS A 32 5.93 11.09 11.92
N CYS A 33 5.31 10.86 10.77
CA CYS A 33 5.82 11.31 9.47
C CYS A 33 5.82 12.85 9.39
N SER A 34 4.69 13.49 9.72
CA SER A 34 4.56 14.95 9.77
C SER A 34 5.48 15.57 10.82
N LEU A 35 5.64 14.91 11.96
CA LEU A 35 6.56 15.32 13.02
C LEU A 35 8.01 15.32 12.54
N LYS A 36 8.42 14.23 11.88
CA LYS A 36 9.75 14.12 11.27
C LYS A 36 9.96 15.24 10.27
N GLN A 37 8.99 15.49 9.38
CA GLN A 37 9.12 16.54 8.35
C GLN A 37 9.34 17.93 8.93
N LYS A 38 8.74 18.25 10.08
CA LYS A 38 8.84 19.58 10.70
C LYS A 38 10.13 19.79 11.48
N ILE A 39 10.68 18.73 12.08
CA ILE A 39 11.70 18.85 13.13
C ILE A 39 13.03 18.19 12.75
N PHE A 40 12.99 17.17 11.89
CA PHE A 40 14.19 16.47 11.47
C PHE A 40 14.97 17.32 10.47
N ASP A 41 16.18 17.68 10.84
CA ASP A 41 17.17 18.27 9.95
C ASP A 41 18.49 17.51 10.09
N GLU A 42 19.10 17.18 8.95
CA GLU A 42 20.37 16.47 8.90
C GLU A 42 21.55 17.38 9.33
N ALA A 43 21.36 18.71 9.28
CA ALA A 43 22.33 19.69 9.73
C ALA A 43 22.40 19.82 11.27
N PHE A 44 21.36 19.39 12.00
CA PHE A 44 21.31 19.52 13.46
C PHE A 44 21.74 18.25 14.19
N THR A 45 22.29 18.43 15.38
CA THR A 45 22.65 17.31 16.25
C THR A 45 21.41 16.68 16.88
N PRO A 46 21.43 15.37 17.20
CA PRO A 46 20.30 14.70 17.85
C PRO A 46 19.91 15.37 19.18
N GLN A 47 20.89 15.88 19.92
CA GLN A 47 20.67 16.58 21.19
C GLN A 47 19.93 17.91 20.99
N TYR A 48 20.29 18.69 19.96
CA TYR A 48 19.57 19.91 19.62
C TYR A 48 18.10 19.62 19.29
N VAL A 49 17.85 18.57 18.50
CA VAL A 49 16.49 18.17 18.16
C VAL A 49 15.68 17.72 19.37
N LYS A 50 16.28 16.96 20.30
CA LYS A 50 15.62 16.56 21.56
C LYS A 50 15.26 17.75 22.44
N ASN A 51 16.13 18.77 22.49
CA ASN A 51 15.89 19.97 23.30
C ASN A 51 14.78 20.86 22.73
N ASN A 52 14.55 20.79 21.41
CA ASN A 52 13.47 21.52 20.72
C ASN A 52 12.22 20.65 20.51
N ALA A 53 11.95 19.72 21.44
CA ALA A 53 10.77 18.87 21.37
C ALA A 53 9.47 19.70 21.44
N PRO A 54 8.43 19.37 20.65
CA PRO A 54 7.14 20.03 20.74
C PRO A 54 6.44 19.76 22.06
N THR A 55 5.69 20.74 22.57
CA THR A 55 4.96 20.65 23.84
C THR A 55 3.84 19.61 23.81
N ASP A 56 3.31 19.26 22.63
CA ASP A 56 2.23 18.30 22.44
C ASP A 56 2.69 16.82 22.43
N VAL A 57 4.01 16.57 22.41
CA VAL A 57 4.57 15.21 22.32
C VAL A 57 5.06 14.73 23.69
N ASN A 58 4.88 13.44 23.98
CA ASN A 58 5.55 12.80 25.10
C ASN A 58 7.07 12.82 24.90
N LEU A 59 7.79 13.51 25.79
CA LEU A 59 9.23 13.74 25.68
C LEU A 59 10.06 12.44 25.64
N GLU A 60 9.69 11.43 26.44
CA GLU A 60 10.41 10.16 26.48
C GLU A 60 10.28 9.41 25.14
N GLN A 61 9.07 9.35 24.59
CA GLN A 61 8.81 8.72 23.30
C GLN A 61 9.50 9.50 22.16
N PHE A 62 9.50 10.83 22.25
CA PHE A 62 10.19 11.69 21.29
C PHE A 62 11.70 11.44 21.29
N CYS A 63 12.33 11.40 22.46
CA CYS A 63 13.77 11.12 22.58
C CYS A 63 14.16 9.79 21.90
N LYS A 64 13.40 8.71 22.17
CA LYS A 64 13.63 7.40 21.53
C LYS A 64 13.44 7.45 20.02
N LEU A 65 12.48 8.25 19.55
CA LEU A 65 12.21 8.43 18.13
C LEU A 65 13.35 9.18 17.42
N VAL A 66 13.87 10.24 18.06
CA VAL A 66 15.02 11.00 17.55
C VAL A 66 16.27 10.12 17.51
N ASP A 67 16.54 9.35 18.57
CA ASP A 67 17.65 8.38 18.57
C ASP A 67 17.56 7.40 17.40
N PHE A 68 16.36 6.89 17.13
CA PHE A 68 16.12 6.04 15.98
C PHE A 68 16.38 6.75 14.65
N TRP A 69 15.95 8.00 14.47
CA TRP A 69 16.15 8.73 13.21
C TRP A 69 17.62 8.97 12.87
N TYR A 70 18.44 9.27 13.87
CA TYR A 70 19.88 9.52 13.67
C TYR A 70 20.75 8.26 13.75
N SER A 71 20.18 7.12 14.18
CA SER A 71 20.86 5.82 14.11
C SER A 71 21.17 5.39 12.67
N ASP A 72 22.19 4.55 12.49
CA ASP A 72 22.54 3.99 11.18
C ASP A 72 21.38 3.21 10.55
N ALA A 73 20.63 2.44 11.36
CA ALA A 73 19.46 1.72 10.90
C ALA A 73 18.36 2.66 10.37
N GLY A 74 18.12 3.79 11.05
CA GLY A 74 17.16 4.80 10.64
C GLY A 74 17.56 5.49 9.33
N ARG A 75 18.83 5.88 9.21
CA ARG A 75 19.40 6.49 8.00
C ARG A 75 19.35 5.53 6.82
N HIS A 76 19.82 4.29 7.00
CA HIS A 76 19.80 3.26 5.96
C HIS A 76 18.38 3.03 5.43
N ARG A 77 17.40 2.86 6.33
CA ARG A 77 15.99 2.72 5.94
C ARG A 77 15.47 3.93 5.16
N SER A 78 15.86 5.15 5.56
CA SER A 78 15.45 6.37 4.87
C SER A 78 16.08 6.47 3.47
N HIS A 79 17.35 6.11 3.32
CA HIS A 79 18.03 6.09 2.02
C HIS A 79 17.45 5.04 1.09
N ALA A 80 17.28 3.80 1.56
CA ALA A 80 16.64 2.73 0.80
C ALA A 80 15.22 3.12 0.36
N GLY A 81 14.44 3.76 1.24
CA GLY A 81 13.11 4.27 0.89
C GLY A 81 13.14 5.33 -0.22
N LYS A 82 14.08 6.28 -0.17
CA LYS A 82 14.27 7.30 -1.21
C LYS A 82 14.67 6.65 -2.55
N GLN A 83 15.61 5.70 -2.53
CA GLN A 83 16.04 4.95 -3.72
C GLN A 83 14.88 4.16 -4.32
N ASN A 84 14.14 3.39 -3.52
CA ASN A 84 12.98 2.63 -3.98
C ASN A 84 11.92 3.53 -4.62
N ARG A 85 11.67 4.70 -4.02
CA ARG A 85 10.76 5.69 -4.60
C ARG A 85 11.25 6.27 -5.91
N SER A 86 12.56 6.47 -6.09
CA SER A 86 13.12 6.91 -7.37
C SER A 86 13.07 5.82 -8.46
N LEU A 87 13.15 4.54 -8.07
CA LEU A 87 13.05 3.39 -8.98
C LEU A 87 11.60 3.01 -9.33
N GLN A 88 10.63 3.55 -8.59
CA GLN A 88 9.21 3.29 -8.83
C GLN A 88 8.73 3.98 -10.13
N MET A 89 8.94 3.34 -11.27
CA MET A 89 8.58 3.88 -12.59
C MET A 89 7.11 3.69 -12.97
N THR A 90 6.41 2.74 -12.34
CA THR A 90 5.01 2.42 -12.63
C THR A 90 4.15 2.60 -11.40
N VAL A 91 3.10 3.43 -11.53
CA VAL A 91 2.05 3.55 -10.51
C VAL A 91 0.89 2.64 -10.87
N HIS A 92 0.57 1.68 -10.00
CA HIS A 92 -0.67 0.93 -10.12
C HIS A 92 -1.84 1.87 -9.91
N THR A 93 -2.67 2.04 -10.95
CA THR A 93 -3.90 2.81 -10.84
C THR A 93 -5.05 1.92 -11.29
N ALA A 94 -6.09 1.78 -10.48
CA ALA A 94 -7.35 1.15 -10.89
C ALA A 94 -8.09 1.98 -11.98
N GLY A 95 -7.54 3.14 -12.38
CA GLY A 95 -8.20 4.13 -13.20
C GLY A 95 -9.33 4.86 -12.45
N SER A 96 -10.12 5.66 -13.16
CA SER A 96 -11.27 6.39 -12.59
C SER A 96 -12.52 5.53 -12.38
N LYS A 97 -12.47 4.23 -12.75
CA LYS A 97 -13.55 3.28 -12.53
C LYS A 97 -13.41 2.64 -11.15
N SER A 98 -14.50 2.57 -10.40
CA SER A 98 -14.52 1.91 -9.09
C SER A 98 -14.45 0.38 -9.23
N PHE A 99 -13.92 -0.31 -8.21
CA PHE A 99 -13.91 -1.77 -8.15
C PHE A 99 -15.32 -2.38 -8.26
N ALA A 100 -16.33 -1.71 -7.70
CA ALA A 100 -17.73 -2.13 -7.83
C ALA A 100 -18.20 -2.14 -9.28
N ARG A 101 -17.82 -1.13 -10.07
CA ARG A 101 -18.13 -1.08 -11.50
C ARG A 101 -17.41 -2.17 -12.28
N TYR A 102 -16.13 -2.43 -11.96
CA TYR A 102 -15.40 -3.53 -12.57
C TYR A 102 -16.05 -4.89 -12.28
N ALA A 103 -16.45 -5.14 -11.03
CA ALA A 103 -17.15 -6.38 -10.65
C ALA A 103 -18.49 -6.52 -11.38
N HIS A 104 -19.25 -5.44 -11.53
CA HIS A 104 -20.51 -5.43 -12.26
C HIS A 104 -20.31 -5.69 -13.76
N GLU A 105 -19.32 -5.04 -14.40
CA GLU A 105 -18.98 -5.24 -15.81
C GLU A 105 -18.50 -6.67 -16.09
N LEU A 106 -17.68 -7.26 -15.20
CA LEU A 106 -17.25 -8.66 -15.28
C LEU A 106 -18.42 -9.63 -15.18
N ARG A 107 -19.31 -9.44 -14.20
CA ARG A 107 -20.52 -10.27 -14.04
C ARG A 107 -21.41 -10.19 -15.28
N ARG A 108 -21.63 -8.98 -15.81
CA ARG A 108 -22.40 -8.78 -17.04
C ARG A 108 -21.76 -9.48 -18.24
N MET A 109 -20.44 -9.44 -18.39
CA MET A 109 -19.74 -10.16 -19.46
C MET A 109 -19.78 -11.69 -19.28
N GLU A 110 -19.81 -12.17 -18.04
CA GLU A 110 -19.99 -13.59 -17.73
C GLU A 110 -21.40 -14.07 -18.10
N GLU A 111 -22.42 -13.29 -17.74
CA GLU A 111 -23.83 -13.54 -18.10
C GLU A 111 -24.06 -13.51 -19.61
N ILE A 112 -23.39 -12.60 -20.34
CA ILE A 112 -23.48 -12.52 -21.82
C ILE A 112 -22.76 -13.70 -22.48
N GLY A 113 -21.58 -14.11 -21.97
CA GLY A 113 -20.80 -15.23 -22.52
C GLY A 113 -21.42 -16.61 -22.31
N LEU A 114 -22.34 -16.77 -21.35
CA LEU A 114 -23.12 -18.01 -21.18
C LEU A 114 -24.23 -18.17 -22.24
N ASN A 115 -24.60 -17.09 -22.92
CA ASN A 115 -25.66 -17.09 -23.94
C ASN A 115 -25.11 -17.34 -25.35
N ASP A 116 -23.79 -17.34 -25.54
CA ASP A 116 -23.11 -17.60 -26.81
C ASP A 116 -22.24 -18.87 -26.69
N SER A 117 -22.91 -20.02 -26.72
CA SER A 117 -22.24 -21.32 -26.74
C SER A 117 -21.58 -21.54 -28.10
N GLY A 118 -20.30 -21.20 -28.23
CA GLY A 118 -19.60 -21.40 -29.49
C GLY A 118 -18.11 -21.11 -29.56
N SER A 119 -17.34 -21.09 -28.46
CA SER A 119 -15.87 -21.13 -28.59
C SER A 119 -15.18 -21.65 -27.34
N SER A 120 -14.79 -22.91 -27.38
CA SER A 120 -13.80 -23.48 -26.48
C SER A 120 -12.42 -23.00 -26.91
N GLN A 121 -11.68 -22.26 -26.08
CA GLN A 121 -10.22 -22.37 -26.06
C GLN A 121 -9.66 -22.25 -24.64
N THR A 122 -9.17 -23.40 -24.19
CA THR A 122 -8.16 -23.59 -23.16
C THR A 122 -6.80 -23.17 -23.70
N SER A 123 -6.03 -22.36 -22.96
CA SER A 123 -4.61 -22.62 -22.66
C SER A 123 -4.01 -21.40 -21.95
N ASN A 124 -3.69 -21.57 -20.67
CA ASN A 124 -2.74 -20.73 -19.95
C ASN A 124 -1.38 -20.80 -20.67
N GLU A 125 -1.04 -19.81 -21.48
CA GLU A 125 0.32 -19.60 -21.94
C GLU A 125 1.01 -18.63 -20.96
N PHE A 126 1.66 -19.19 -19.94
CA PHE A 126 2.52 -18.43 -19.03
C PHE A 126 3.75 -17.95 -19.82
N ARG A 127 3.76 -16.67 -20.23
CA ARG A 127 4.95 -16.07 -20.86
C ARG A 127 5.98 -15.74 -19.78
N VAL A 128 7.19 -16.26 -19.99
CA VAL A 128 8.35 -16.21 -19.08
C VAL A 128 8.94 -14.78 -18.89
N ASP A 129 8.41 -13.76 -19.55
CA ASP A 129 8.98 -12.40 -19.57
C ASP A 129 8.31 -11.41 -18.61
N GLY A 130 8.01 -11.83 -17.37
CA GLY A 130 7.65 -10.95 -16.23
C GLY A 130 6.42 -10.05 -16.38
N SER A 131 5.81 -9.97 -17.56
CA SER A 131 4.58 -9.24 -17.82
C SER A 131 3.42 -10.18 -17.57
N ILE A 132 2.64 -9.90 -16.54
CA ILE A 132 1.27 -10.41 -16.42
C ILE A 132 0.44 -9.71 -17.50
N GLY A 133 0.72 -10.05 -18.76
CA GLY A 133 0.01 -9.56 -19.92
C GLY A 133 -1.25 -10.37 -20.06
N TRP A 134 -2.37 -9.86 -19.54
CA TRP A 134 -3.68 -10.39 -19.89
C TRP A 134 -3.81 -10.38 -21.41
N SER A 135 -4.20 -11.52 -22.01
CA SER A 135 -4.44 -11.57 -23.45
C SER A 135 -5.46 -10.49 -23.83
N PRO A 136 -5.32 -9.78 -24.98
CA PRO A 136 -6.35 -8.85 -25.45
C PRO A 136 -7.74 -9.48 -25.56
N SER A 137 -7.79 -10.82 -25.69
CA SER A 137 -9.02 -11.62 -25.71
C SER A 137 -9.56 -12.01 -24.33
N ASP A 138 -8.80 -11.80 -23.24
CA ASP A 138 -9.27 -12.09 -21.89
C ASP A 138 -10.36 -11.08 -21.46
N ARG A 139 -11.44 -11.59 -20.84
CA ARG A 139 -12.55 -10.80 -20.30
C ARG A 139 -12.05 -9.70 -19.35
N TYR A 140 -10.98 -9.96 -18.60
CA TYR A 140 -10.36 -8.95 -17.73
C TYR A 140 -9.74 -7.78 -18.52
N ALA A 141 -9.07 -8.05 -19.63
CA ALA A 141 -8.45 -7.01 -20.46
C ALA A 141 -9.51 -6.13 -21.16
N GLN A 142 -10.64 -6.71 -21.57
CA GLN A 142 -11.75 -5.96 -22.20
C GLN A 142 -12.43 -4.98 -21.23
N VAL A 143 -12.58 -5.36 -19.95
CA VAL A 143 -13.21 -4.53 -18.92
C VAL A 143 -12.28 -3.41 -18.42
N ILE A 144 -11.00 -3.72 -18.26
CA ILE A 144 -9.99 -2.80 -17.70
C ILE A 144 -9.43 -1.83 -18.77
N GLY A 145 -9.38 -2.29 -20.03
CA GLY A 145 -8.85 -1.56 -21.17
C GLY A 145 -7.33 -1.69 -21.32
N PRO A 146 -6.77 -1.23 -22.47
CA PRO A 146 -5.36 -1.38 -22.78
C PRO A 146 -4.47 -0.62 -21.79
N GLU A 147 -3.29 -1.20 -21.54
CA GLU A 147 -2.26 -0.61 -20.70
C GLU A 147 -1.74 0.71 -21.33
N ARG A 148 -1.35 1.66 -20.48
CA ARG A 148 -0.77 2.94 -20.93
C ARG A 148 0.67 3.02 -20.44
N HIS A 149 1.54 3.58 -21.28
CA HIS A 149 2.96 3.71 -20.98
C HIS A 149 3.18 4.34 -19.59
N GLY A 150 3.96 3.65 -18.73
CA GLY A 150 4.25 4.07 -17.35
C GLY A 150 3.16 3.81 -16.30
N ARG A 151 2.05 3.13 -16.64
CA ARG A 151 0.98 2.81 -15.69
C ARG A 151 0.41 1.41 -15.89
N ILE A 152 0.60 0.57 -14.87
CA ILE A 152 0.04 -0.78 -14.85
C ILE A 152 -1.38 -0.72 -14.28
N ARG A 153 -2.37 -1.27 -15.01
CA ARG A 153 -3.74 -1.45 -14.51
C ARG A 153 -3.89 -2.88 -13.98
N GLY A 154 -4.39 -3.02 -12.76
CA GLY A 154 -4.60 -4.33 -12.14
C GLY A 154 -5.63 -4.27 -11.00
N VAL A 155 -6.19 -5.41 -10.66
CA VAL A 155 -7.04 -5.63 -9.48
C VAL A 155 -6.26 -6.51 -8.49
N GLY A 156 -6.11 -6.06 -7.24
CA GLY A 156 -5.28 -6.73 -6.22
C GLY A 156 -4.33 -5.77 -5.51
N LEU A 157 -3.71 -6.24 -4.41
CA LEU A 157 -2.59 -5.53 -3.78
C LEU A 157 -1.47 -5.42 -4.83
N GLY A 158 -0.98 -4.20 -5.07
CA GLY A 158 -0.01 -3.91 -6.12
C GLY A 158 1.23 -4.81 -6.06
N GLN A 159 2.02 -4.84 -7.14
CA GLN A 159 3.27 -5.58 -7.19
C GLN A 159 4.12 -5.20 -5.98
N LEU A 160 4.23 -6.15 -5.04
CA LEU A 160 5.34 -6.22 -4.13
C LEU A 160 6.52 -6.53 -5.05
N LEU A 161 7.31 -5.51 -5.41
CA LEU A 161 8.59 -5.70 -6.09
C LEU A 161 9.49 -6.48 -5.13
N HIS A 162 9.31 -7.80 -5.09
CA HIS A 162 10.27 -8.71 -4.54
C HIS A 162 11.20 -9.10 -5.68
N LEU A 163 12.17 -8.23 -6.00
CA LEU A 163 13.32 -8.65 -6.79
C LEU A 163 14.64 -8.10 -6.21
N ILE A 164 15.30 -9.03 -5.51
CA ILE A 164 16.73 -9.38 -5.61
C ILE A 164 17.72 -8.35 -5.06
N LEU A 165 18.07 -8.50 -3.78
CA LEU A 165 19.49 -8.38 -3.39
C LEU A 165 20.04 -9.80 -3.26
N PRO A 166 21.16 -10.16 -3.93
CA PRO A 166 21.84 -11.41 -3.63
C PRO A 166 22.35 -11.35 -2.18
N THR A 167 21.96 -12.35 -1.40
CA THR A 167 22.55 -12.60 -0.09
C THR A 167 24.03 -12.96 -0.27
N PRO A 168 24.99 -12.23 0.32
CA PRO A 168 26.37 -12.70 0.34
C PRO A 168 26.49 -13.89 1.29
N THR A 169 27.13 -14.95 0.79
CA THR A 169 27.67 -16.08 1.57
C THR A 169 28.83 -15.66 2.44
#